data_AF-A0A288QXI9-F1
#
_entry.id   AF-A0A288QXI9-F1
#
_cell.length_a   1.000
_cell.length_b   1.000
_cell.length_c   1.000
_cell.angle_alpha   90.00
_cell.angle_beta   90.00
_cell.angle_gamma   90.00
#
_symmetry.space_group_name_H-M   'P 1'
#
loop_
_entity.id
_entity.type
_entity.pdbx_description
1 polymer ?
#
loop_
_entity_poly.entity_id
_entity_poly.type
_entity_poly.pdbx_seq_one_letter_code
_entity_poly.pdbx_strand_id
1 'polypeptide(L)'
;MVLTLFFAILCIESCFDLRSQTIIWGLLCPFYGLIFVSPHALWSLLLMTLLYIAGSLFNTLYETMIGNGDLDIIYLVALVTDFYHFNLWLTIACALALIPAMVYRTRIPFVPFLTISFAVIQCL
;
A
#
# COMPACT_ATOMS: atom_id res chain seq x y z
N MET A 1 15.28 5.42 9.42
CA MET A 1 14.45 6.59 9.78
C MET A 1 13.22 6.75 8.88
N VAL A 2 13.37 6.74 7.54
CA VAL A 2 12.22 6.85 6.62
C VAL A 2 11.30 5.62 6.70
N LEU A 3 11.86 4.40 6.62
CA LEU A 3 11.08 3.15 6.73
C LEU A 3 10.37 2.99 8.07
N THR A 4 11.00 3.41 9.17
CA THR A 4 10.41 3.35 10.52
C THR A 4 9.25 4.34 10.67
N LEU A 5 9.36 5.53 10.06
CA LEU A 5 8.27 6.52 10.06
C LEU A 5 7.12 6.05 9.15
N PHE A 6 7.45 5.43 8.02
CA PHE A 6 6.46 4.80 7.14
C PHE A 6 5.69 3.68 7.84
N PHE A 7 6.40 2.80 8.57
CA PHE A 7 5.77 1.75 9.36
C PHE A 7 4.83 2.29 10.43
N ALA A 8 5.22 3.36 11.14
CA ALA A 8 4.33 4.00 12.12
C ALA A 8 3.04 4.53 11.48
N ILE A 9 3.12 5.08 10.26
CA ILE A 9 1.96 5.54 9.50
C ILE A 9 1.10 4.38 9.03
N LEU A 10 1.69 3.29 8.52
CA LEU A 10 0.98 2.06 8.18
C LEU A 10 0.19 1.50 9.38
N CYS A 11 0.75 1.54 10.58
CA CYS A 11 0.05 1.14 11.80
C CYS A 11 -1.16 2.06 12.09
N ILE A 12 -1.01 3.37 11.91
CA ILE A 12 -2.12 4.32 12.09
C ILE A 12 -3.21 4.08 11.04
N GLU A 13 -2.84 3.96 9.76
CA GLU A 13 -3.77 3.66 8.66
C GLU A 13 -4.48 2.33 8.87
N SER A 14 -3.79 1.31 9.38
CA SER A 14 -4.42 0.02 9.74
C SER A 14 -5.50 0.18 10.81
N CYS A 15 -5.27 1.02 11.82
CA CYS A 15 -6.26 1.30 12.85
C CYS A 15 -7.49 2.03 12.27
N PHE A 16 -7.28 2.97 11.33
CA PHE A 16 -8.37 3.66 10.66
C PHE A 16 -9.14 2.76 9.70
N ASP A 17 -8.43 1.92 8.94
CA ASP A 17 -9.03 0.94 8.04
C ASP A 17 -9.89 -0.09 8.80
N LEU A 18 -9.40 -0.59 9.94
CA LEU A 18 -10.17 -1.47 10.83
C LEU A 18 -11.42 -0.80 11.41
N ARG A 19 -11.36 0.50 11.73
CA ARG A 19 -12.44 1.21 12.42
C ARG A 19 -13.51 1.75 11.48
N SER A 20 -13.11 2.30 10.34
CA SER A 20 -13.98 3.04 9.45
C SER A 20 -13.81 2.70 7.97
N GLN A 21 -12.92 1.77 7.61
CA GLN A 21 -12.60 1.41 6.22
C GLN A 21 -12.25 2.64 5.37
N THR A 22 -11.52 3.56 5.98
CA THR A 22 -11.08 4.83 5.39
C THR A 22 -9.60 5.01 5.64
N ILE A 23 -8.92 5.59 4.66
CA ILE A 23 -7.52 5.96 4.74
C ILE A 23 -7.38 7.48 4.85
N ILE A 24 -6.42 7.94 5.65
CA ILE A 24 -6.16 9.36 5.87
C ILE A 24 -5.08 9.84 4.89
N TRP A 25 -5.53 10.32 3.74
CA TRP A 25 -4.68 10.91 2.69
C TRP A 25 -3.64 11.91 3.19
N GLY A 26 -3.99 12.69 4.22
CA GLY A 26 -3.08 13.66 4.85
C GLY A 26 -1.83 13.02 5.48
N LEU A 27 -1.92 11.78 6.00
CA LEU A 27 -0.78 11.05 6.56
C LEU A 27 0.17 10.53 5.46
N LEU A 28 -0.34 10.29 4.26
CA LEU A 28 0.43 9.81 3.10
C LEU A 28 1.11 10.96 2.34
N CYS A 29 0.60 12.20 2.47
CA CYS A 29 1.14 13.40 1.82
C CYS A 29 2.67 13.58 1.92
N PRO A 30 3.31 13.42 3.10
CA PRO A 30 4.77 13.55 3.23
C PRO A 30 5.55 12.54 2.39
N PHE A 31 4.96 11.39 2.08
CA PHE A 31 5.61 10.31 1.33
C PHE A 31 5.55 10.50 -0.17
N TYR A 32 4.58 11.27 -0.68
CA TYR A 32 4.64 11.73 -2.08
C TYR A 32 5.84 12.66 -2.32
N GLY A 33 6.35 13.33 -1.28
CA GLY A 33 7.61 14.08 -1.35
C GLY A 33 8.84 13.20 -1.64
N LEU A 34 8.80 11.91 -1.28
CA LEU A 34 9.90 10.97 -1.56
C LEU A 34 10.04 10.66 -3.05
N ILE A 35 9.03 10.92 -3.88
CA ILE A 35 9.12 10.83 -5.34
C ILE A 35 10.31 11.66 -5.87
N PHE A 36 10.55 12.83 -5.27
CA PHE A 36 11.62 13.76 -5.68
C PHE A 36 13.00 13.39 -5.13
N VAL A 37 13.07 12.50 -4.14
CA VAL A 37 14.31 12.10 -3.45
C VAL A 37 14.69 10.66 -3.81
N SER A 38 13.78 9.92 -4.43
CA SER A 38 13.98 8.51 -4.75
C SER A 38 15.13 8.33 -5.76
N PRO A 39 16.03 7.35 -5.53
CA PRO A 39 17.15 7.06 -6.43
C PRO A 39 16.72 6.37 -7.74
N HIS A 40 15.42 6.12 -7.94
CA HIS A 40 14.91 5.49 -9.16
C HIS A 40 15.22 6.32 -10.39
N ALA A 41 15.59 5.66 -11.48
CA ALA A 41 15.72 6.31 -12.78
C ALA A 41 14.38 6.98 -13.17
N LEU A 42 14.45 8.17 -13.74
CA LEU A 42 13.28 8.98 -14.16
C LEU A 42 12.23 8.15 -14.93
N TRP A 43 12.70 7.23 -15.79
CA TRP A 43 11.84 6.36 -16.58
C TRP A 43 11.07 5.34 -15.73
N SER A 44 11.71 4.76 -14.71
CA SER A 44 11.07 3.83 -13.77
C SER A 44 10.03 4.57 -12.93
N LEU A 45 10.36 5.77 -12.47
CA LEU A 45 9.43 6.61 -11.72
C LEU A 45 8.19 6.97 -12.54
N LEU A 46 8.37 7.40 -13.79
CA LEU A 46 7.27 7.70 -14.71
C LEU A 46 6.39 6.48 -14.95
N LEU A 47 6.98 5.32 -15.19
CA LEU A 47 6.24 4.08 -15.41
C LEU A 47 5.40 3.68 -14.19
N MET A 48 5.98 3.73 -12.99
CA MET A 48 5.25 3.46 -11.74
C MET A 48 4.13 4.45 -11.49
N THR A 49 4.38 5.74 -11.74
CA THR A 49 3.35 6.78 -11.60
C THR A 49 2.20 6.55 -12.58
N LEU A 50 2.50 6.15 -13.82
CA LEU A 50 1.51 5.88 -14.86
C LEU A 50 0.67 4.65 -14.52
N LEU A 51 1.30 3.59 -13.97
CA LEU A 51 0.60 2.41 -13.46
C LEU A 51 -0.34 2.76 -12.29
N TYR A 52 0.11 3.61 -11.36
CA TYR A 52 -0.72 4.11 -10.26
C TYR A 52 -1.94 4.90 -10.79
N ILE A 53 -1.72 5.83 -11.72
CA ILE A 53 -2.82 6.62 -12.33
C ILE A 53 -3.79 5.70 -13.08
N ALA A 54 -3.28 4.74 -13.86
CA ALA A 54 -4.11 3.78 -14.59
C ALA A 54 -4.94 2.91 -13.64
N GLY A 55 -4.32 2.41 -12.56
CA GLY A 55 -4.99 1.62 -11.52
C GLY A 55 -6.05 2.43 -10.78
N SER A 56 -5.75 3.67 -10.41
CA SER A 56 -6.71 4.58 -9.75
C SER A 56 -7.88 4.92 -10.66
N LEU A 57 -7.63 5.20 -11.95
CA LEU A 57 -8.68 5.45 -12.94
C LEU A 57 -9.56 4.23 -13.14
N PHE A 58 -8.96 3.05 -13.29
CA PHE A 58 -9.69 1.79 -13.41
C PHE A 58 -10.56 1.54 -12.17
N ASN A 59 -10.01 1.74 -10.97
CA ASN A 59 -10.76 1.59 -9.72
C ASN A 59 -11.94 2.56 -9.61
N THR A 60 -11.77 3.79 -10.11
CA THR A 60 -12.84 4.81 -10.12
C THR A 60 -13.93 4.49 -11.14
N LEU A 61 -13.56 3.94 -12.31
CA LEU A 61 -14.48 3.61 -13.39
C LEU A 61 -15.30 2.33 -13.12
N TYR A 62 -14.74 1.36 -12.41
CA TYR A 62 -15.34 0.04 -12.17
C TYR A 62 -15.77 -0.15 -10.70
N GLU A 63 -16.46 0.83 -10.12
CA GLU A 63 -17.14 0.72 -8.82
C GLU A 63 -16.24 0.40 -7.61
N THR A 64 -15.04 0.99 -7.50
CA THR A 64 -14.18 0.92 -6.30
C THR A 64 -13.94 -0.50 -5.79
N MET A 65 -13.63 -1.43 -6.70
CA MET A 65 -13.31 -2.82 -6.34
C MET A 65 -12.14 -2.93 -5.36
N ILE A 66 -11.20 -1.98 -5.40
CA ILE A 66 -10.08 -1.83 -4.46
C ILE A 66 -10.40 -0.70 -3.48
N GLY A 67 -10.08 -0.87 -2.20
CA GLY A 67 -10.30 0.14 -1.17
C GLY A 67 -9.66 1.47 -1.52
N ASN A 68 -10.36 2.57 -1.28
CA ASN A 68 -9.82 3.92 -1.49
C ASN A 68 -8.65 4.13 -0.52
N GLY A 69 -7.42 4.13 -1.06
CA GLY A 69 -6.18 4.29 -0.31
C GLY A 69 -5.26 3.06 -0.31
N ASP A 70 -5.77 1.86 -0.61
CA ASP A 70 -4.93 0.65 -0.70
C ASP A 70 -3.90 0.80 -1.84
N LEU A 71 -4.35 1.34 -2.98
CA LEU A 71 -3.52 1.64 -4.14
C LEU A 71 -2.42 2.64 -3.81
N ASP A 72 -2.68 3.61 -2.95
CA ASP A 72 -1.72 4.64 -2.55
C ASP A 72 -0.63 4.07 -1.68
N ILE A 73 -1.00 3.22 -0.73
CA ILE A 73 -0.05 2.51 0.11
C ILE A 73 0.83 1.60 -0.75
N ILE A 74 0.23 0.84 -1.67
CA ILE A 74 0.96 -0.04 -2.59
C ILE A 74 1.93 0.78 -3.46
N TYR A 75 1.48 1.92 -4.00
CA TYR A 75 2.32 2.82 -4.80
C TYR A 75 3.49 3.39 -3.99
N LEU A 76 3.23 3.88 -2.77
CA LEU A 76 4.28 4.44 -1.91
C LEU A 76 5.31 3.38 -1.51
N VAL A 77 4.89 2.14 -1.22
CA VAL A 77 5.82 1.04 -0.94
C VAL A 77 6.67 0.70 -2.16
N ALA A 78 6.08 0.69 -3.36
CA ALA A 78 6.83 0.46 -4.59
C ALA A 78 7.94 1.50 -4.84
N LEU A 79 7.78 2.72 -4.32
CA LEU A 79 8.80 3.77 -4.44
C LEU A 79 9.97 3.61 -3.48
N VAL A 80 9.78 2.91 -2.35
CA VAL A 80 10.79 2.77 -1.28
C VAL A 80 11.38 1.37 -1.16
N THR A 81 10.87 0.40 -1.92
CA THR A 81 11.34 -1.00 -1.90
C THR A 81 11.77 -1.49 -3.29
N ASP A 82 12.72 -2.42 -3.32
CA ASP A 82 13.11 -3.09 -4.57
C ASP A 82 12.03 -4.04 -5.06
N PHE A 83 12.02 -4.33 -6.36
CA PHE A 83 11.03 -5.21 -7.00
C PHE A 83 10.85 -6.56 -6.28
N TYR A 84 11.95 -7.19 -5.83
CA TYR A 84 11.88 -8.46 -5.13
C TYR A 84 11.13 -8.34 -3.79
N HIS A 85 11.52 -7.38 -2.94
CA HIS A 85 10.90 -7.13 -1.65
C HIS A 85 9.44 -6.70 -1.80
N PHE A 86 9.14 -5.85 -2.80
CA PHE A 86 7.78 -5.43 -3.12
C PHE A 86 6.87 -6.60 -3.48
N ASN A 87 7.32 -7.50 -4.38
CA ASN A 87 6.51 -8.65 -4.78
C ASN A 87 6.31 -9.62 -3.61
N LEU A 88 7.35 -9.89 -2.83
CA LEU A 88 7.27 -10.78 -1.68
C LEU A 88 6.31 -10.20 -0.62
N TRP A 89 6.38 -8.89 -0.38
CA TRP A 89 5.49 -8.13 0.50
C TRP A 89 4.03 -8.26 0.09
N LEU A 90 3.73 -7.93 -1.16
CA LEU A 90 2.36 -7.98 -1.67
C LEU A 90 1.82 -9.41 -1.66
N THR A 91 2.65 -10.39 -1.98
CA THR A 91 2.26 -11.81 -1.98
C THR A 91 1.89 -12.28 -0.56
N ILE A 92 2.69 -11.92 0.45
CA ILE A 92 2.39 -12.26 1.86
C ILE A 92 1.11 -11.53 2.30
N ALA A 93 0.95 -10.25 1.99
CA ALA A 93 -0.26 -9.49 2.32
C ALA A 93 -1.52 -10.15 1.75
N CYS A 94 -1.50 -10.51 0.47
CA CYS A 94 -2.60 -11.18 -0.21
C CYS A 94 -2.89 -12.57 0.38
N ALA A 95 -1.85 -13.36 0.67
CA ALA A 95 -2.02 -14.68 1.29
C ALA A 95 -2.66 -14.59 2.67
N LEU A 96 -2.26 -13.60 3.49
CA LEU A 96 -2.84 -13.35 4.81
C LEU A 96 -4.30 -12.88 4.70
N ALA A 97 -4.62 -12.04 3.72
CA ALA A 97 -5.98 -11.54 3.49
C ALA A 97 -6.94 -12.63 2.94
N LEU A 98 -6.41 -13.67 2.28
CA LEU A 98 -7.23 -14.75 1.72
C LEU A 98 -7.98 -15.54 2.79
N ILE A 99 -7.34 -15.80 3.94
CA ILE A 99 -7.92 -16.56 5.05
C ILE A 99 -9.22 -15.90 5.57
N PRO A 100 -9.22 -14.62 5.99
CA PRO A 100 -10.43 -13.94 6.40
C PRO A 100 -11.40 -13.72 5.24
N ALA A 101 -10.95 -13.63 3.98
CA ALA A 101 -11.87 -13.52 2.83
C ALA A 101 -12.73 -14.77 2.62
N MET A 102 -12.15 -15.93 2.91
CA MET A 102 -12.86 -17.20 2.84
C MET A 102 -13.88 -17.35 3.98
N VAL A 103 -13.62 -16.72 5.13
CA VAL A 103 -14.47 -16.78 6.33
C VAL A 103 -15.55 -15.70 6.32
N TYR A 104 -15.20 -14.47 5.96
CA TYR A 104 -16.06 -13.29 5.98
C TYR A 104 -16.34 -12.85 4.53
N ARG A 105 -17.59 -12.98 4.08
CA ARG A 105 -18.04 -12.58 2.73
C ARG A 105 -18.32 -11.07 2.60
N THR A 106 -17.61 -10.25 3.36
CA THR A 106 -17.76 -8.79 3.40
C THR A 106 -16.48 -8.13 2.93
N ARG A 107 -16.52 -6.81 2.64
CA ARG A 107 -15.31 -6.04 2.35
C ARG A 107 -14.36 -6.12 3.54
N ILE A 108 -13.12 -6.49 3.28
CA ILE A 108 -12.10 -6.73 4.31
C ILE A 108 -11.17 -5.53 4.34
N PRO A 109 -10.82 -5.00 5.53
CA PRO A 109 -9.78 -4.00 5.65
C PRO A 109 -8.43 -4.61 5.24
N PHE A 110 -7.84 -4.13 4.14
CA PHE A 110 -6.64 -4.72 3.56
C PHE A 110 -5.34 -4.17 4.16
N VAL A 111 -5.36 -2.93 4.66
CA VAL A 111 -4.19 -2.24 5.22
C VAL A 111 -3.54 -2.96 6.40
N PRO A 112 -4.28 -3.60 7.32
CA PRO A 112 -3.68 -4.42 8.37
C PRO A 112 -2.78 -5.54 7.84
N PHE A 113 -3.17 -6.19 6.74
CA PHE A 113 -2.36 -7.26 6.13
C PHE A 113 -1.13 -6.70 5.43
N LEU A 114 -1.26 -5.53 4.79
CA LEU A 114 -0.12 -4.78 4.25
C LEU A 114 0.88 -4.40 5.34
N THR A 115 0.40 -4.04 6.53
CA THR A 115 1.24 -3.66 7.67
C THR A 115 1.94 -4.86 8.30
N ILE A 116 1.22 -5.97 8.51
CA ILE A 116 1.80 -7.21 9.05
C ILE A 116 2.86 -7.76 8.10
N SER A 117 2.57 -7.84 6.80
CA SER A 117 3.53 -8.30 5.80
C SER A 117 4.77 -7.39 5.72
N PHE A 118 4.60 -6.07 5.88
CA PHE A 118 5.72 -5.14 5.92
C PHE A 118 6.62 -5.39 7.14
N ALA A 119 6.03 -5.62 8.31
CA ALA A 119 6.77 -5.98 9.52
C ALA A 119 7.53 -7.30 9.37
N VAL A 120 6.93 -8.31 8.73
CA VAL A 120 7.57 -9.62 8.48
C VAL A 120 8.82 -9.46 7.62
N ILE A 121 8.73 -8.68 6.54
CA ILE A 121 9.86 -8.48 5.62
C ILE A 121 10.96 -7.65 6.25
N GLN A 122 10.61 -6.68 7.08
CA GLN A 122 11.61 -5.86 7.76
C GLN A 122 12.37 -6.62 8.87
N CYS A 123 11.85 -7.78 9.29
CA CYS A 123 12.50 -8.68 10.25
C CYS A 123 13.28 -9.84 9.58
N LEU A 124 13.19 -9.99 8.25
CA LEU A 124 13.91 -10.98 7.44
C LEU A 124 15.21 -10.38 6.88
#